data_AF-A0A960D9P3-F1
#
_entry.id   AF-A0A960D9P3-F1
#
_cell.length_a   1.000
_cell.length_b   1.000
_cell.length_c   1.000
_cell.angle_alpha   90.00
_cell.angle_beta   90.00
_cell.angle_gamma   90.00
#
_symmetry.space_group_name_H-M   'P 1'
#
loop_
_entity.id
_entity.type
_entity.pdbx_description
1 polymer ?
#
loop_
_entity_poly.entity_id
_entity_poly.type
_entity_poly.pdbx_seq_one_letter_code
_entity_poly.pdbx_strand_id
1 'polypeptide(L)'
;MTAIDPEQLSTCLRVLSQIEALPPEHPDAVAVRRATAGIFKSVKLARRRAKRDVVAAADRAVTAATATGAPGRIDDETQGLPLVSAAVGATAGTLLRSRACYICKGRYSVVDAFYHQLCPGCATFNRVKRDARTDLTGRSALLTGGRAKIGMYIALRLLRDGAHTTITTRFPNDAVRRFAAMPDSSDWLHRLRVIGIDLRDPAQVVALADTVAARGPLDILINNAAQTVRRPPGSYAALVEAERTPSAELAGLVDPVDVVTFDHVSDAHPAALSASFDEHQTPHAVTELALAARSASPERIAAGTAIDAGGLLPDTSAVNSWTQRVHEVDAMELLEVQLCNQTAPFILVSRLRPAMAASSARRKYVVNVSAMEGQFSRGYKGPGHPHTNMAKAALNMLTRTSAAEMLERDGILMTAVDTGWITDERPHPTKLRLAEEGFHAPLDLVDGAARVYDPIVRGEAGEDLHGCFLKDYSPSNW
;
A
#
# COMPACT_ATOMS: atom_id res chain seq x y z
N MET A 1 -27.59 12.66 38.71
CA MET A 1 -27.66 13.38 40.00
C MET A 1 -26.69 14.53 39.97
N THR A 2 -27.11 15.74 40.34
CA THR A 2 -26.26 16.94 40.38
C THR A 2 -25.67 17.20 41.78
N ALA A 3 -26.27 16.63 42.84
CA ALA A 3 -25.77 16.67 44.21
C ALA A 3 -26.27 15.47 45.04
N ILE A 4 -25.60 15.20 46.17
CA ILE A 4 -26.06 14.27 47.22
C ILE A 4 -26.89 15.08 48.24
N ASP A 5 -27.93 14.48 48.81
CA ASP A 5 -28.72 15.09 49.88
C ASP A 5 -27.83 15.54 51.06
N PRO A 6 -27.97 16.79 51.56
CA PRO A 6 -27.08 17.32 52.61
C PRO A 6 -27.12 16.56 53.93
N GLU A 7 -28.28 16.03 54.33
CA GLU A 7 -28.43 15.27 55.58
C GLU A 7 -27.77 13.90 55.46
N GLN A 8 -27.95 13.24 54.32
CA GLN A 8 -27.25 11.98 54.00
C GLN A 8 -25.73 12.17 53.95
N LEU A 9 -25.24 13.26 53.36
CA LEU A 9 -23.81 13.58 53.34
C LEU A 9 -23.25 13.83 54.75
N SER A 10 -23.96 14.60 55.57
CA SER A 10 -23.59 14.87 56.97
C SER A 10 -23.49 13.57 57.78
N THR A 11 -24.47 12.67 57.59
CA THR A 11 -24.49 11.34 58.23
C THR A 11 -23.30 10.50 57.78
N CYS A 12 -23.02 10.45 56.47
CA CYS A 12 -21.89 9.71 55.91
C CYS A 12 -20.54 10.20 56.47
N LEU A 13 -20.30 11.51 56.52
CA LEU A 13 -19.07 12.08 57.06
C LEU A 13 -18.91 11.77 58.55
N ARG A 14 -20.00 11.79 59.32
CA ARG A 14 -19.98 11.40 60.74
C ARG A 14 -19.59 9.93 60.92
N VAL A 15 -20.19 9.04 60.15
CA VAL A 15 -19.84 7.61 60.15
C VAL A 15 -18.36 7.41 59.80
N LEU A 16 -17.84 8.09 58.77
CA LEU A 16 -16.41 8.02 58.40
C LEU A 16 -15.49 8.44 59.57
N SER A 17 -15.84 9.50 60.32
CA SER A 17 -15.06 9.93 61.48
C SER A 17 -15.06 8.91 62.64
N GLN A 18 -16.17 8.21 62.85
CA GLN A 18 -16.28 7.17 63.89
C GLN A 18 -15.44 5.94 63.57
N ILE A 19 -15.27 5.59 62.29
CA ILE A 19 -14.44 4.46 61.86
C ILE A 19 -12.97 4.63 62.25
N GLU A 20 -12.45 5.87 62.32
CA GLU A 20 -11.05 6.13 62.71
C GLU A 20 -10.72 5.70 64.15
N ALA A 21 -11.73 5.59 65.01
CA ALA A 21 -11.59 5.12 66.39
C ALA A 21 -11.71 3.59 66.54
N LEU A 22 -12.10 2.85 65.50
CA LEU A 22 -12.26 1.40 65.54
C LEU A 22 -10.94 0.66 65.22
N PRO A 23 -10.70 -0.53 65.79
CA PRO A 23 -9.60 -1.39 65.38
C PRO A 23 -9.66 -1.74 63.86
N PRO A 24 -8.52 -1.86 63.15
CA PRO A 24 -8.50 -2.11 61.70
C PRO A 24 -9.21 -3.39 61.22
N GLU A 25 -9.34 -4.38 62.11
CA GLU A 25 -10.00 -5.66 61.85
C GLU A 25 -11.50 -5.65 62.18
N HIS A 26 -12.04 -4.54 62.72
CA HIS A 26 -13.46 -4.42 63.05
C HIS A 26 -14.32 -4.56 61.79
N PRO A 27 -15.41 -5.36 61.80
CA PRO A 27 -16.24 -5.59 60.62
C PRO A 27 -16.71 -4.32 59.91
N ASP A 28 -17.13 -3.30 60.66
CA ASP A 28 -17.58 -2.01 60.09
C ASP A 28 -16.43 -1.21 59.47
N ALA A 29 -15.24 -1.23 60.09
CA ALA A 29 -14.04 -0.59 59.53
C ALA A 29 -13.59 -1.28 58.23
N VAL A 30 -13.70 -2.62 58.17
CA VAL A 30 -13.44 -3.40 56.94
C VAL A 30 -14.46 -3.07 55.85
N ALA A 31 -15.75 -2.99 56.18
CA ALA A 31 -16.82 -2.69 55.24
C ALA A 31 -16.66 -1.29 54.61
N VAL A 32 -16.43 -0.27 55.44
CA VAL A 32 -16.21 1.12 54.99
C VAL A 32 -14.91 1.24 54.20
N ARG A 33 -13.83 0.58 54.62
CA ARG A 33 -12.55 0.56 53.87
C ARG A 33 -12.72 -0.04 52.48
N ARG A 34 -13.47 -1.14 52.34
CA ARG A 34 -13.77 -1.75 51.03
C ARG A 34 -14.60 -0.83 50.15
N ALA A 35 -15.63 -0.18 50.71
CA ALA A 35 -16.48 0.77 50.00
C ALA A 35 -15.71 2.00 49.49
N THR A 36 -14.89 2.60 50.37
CA THR A 36 -14.08 3.79 50.05
C THR A 36 -12.90 3.48 49.13
N ALA A 37 -12.31 2.27 49.20
CA ALA A 37 -11.28 1.82 48.27
C ALA A 37 -11.76 1.81 46.81
N GLY A 38 -13.03 1.47 46.57
CA GLY A 38 -13.65 1.54 45.24
C GLY A 38 -13.68 2.97 44.71
N ILE A 39 -14.08 3.94 45.55
CA ILE A 39 -14.14 5.37 45.22
C ILE A 39 -12.73 5.92 44.98
N PHE A 40 -11.76 5.62 45.84
CA PHE A 40 -10.38 6.05 45.64
C PHE A 40 -9.78 5.48 44.33
N LYS A 41 -10.03 4.20 44.05
CA LYS A 41 -9.56 3.55 42.82
C LYS A 41 -10.20 4.19 41.58
N SER A 42 -11.50 4.49 41.60
CA SER A 42 -12.17 5.13 40.46
C SER A 42 -11.62 6.54 40.19
N VAL A 43 -11.43 7.36 41.22
CA VAL A 43 -10.81 8.70 41.11
C VAL A 43 -9.37 8.62 40.59
N LYS A 44 -8.56 7.68 41.11
CA LYS A 44 -7.18 7.44 40.65
C LYS A 44 -7.15 7.02 39.17
N LEU A 45 -8.06 6.16 38.75
CA LEU A 45 -8.18 5.72 37.35
C LEU A 45 -8.63 6.88 36.44
N ALA A 46 -9.61 7.68 36.89
CA ALA A 46 -10.08 8.87 36.17
C ALA A 46 -8.98 9.91 35.98
N ARG A 47 -8.23 10.25 37.04
CA ARG A 47 -7.06 11.14 36.95
C ARG A 47 -5.98 10.62 36.01
N ARG A 48 -5.70 9.31 36.05
CA ARG A 48 -4.76 8.66 35.13
C ARG A 48 -5.26 8.65 33.69
N ARG A 49 -6.58 8.55 33.46
CA ARG A 49 -7.18 8.66 32.12
C ARG A 49 -7.09 10.09 31.60
N ALA A 50 -7.54 11.08 32.38
CA ALA A 50 -7.45 12.50 32.02
C ALA A 50 -6.01 12.93 31.65
N LYS A 51 -5.00 12.53 32.44
CA LYS A 51 -3.59 12.82 32.10
C LYS A 51 -3.15 12.16 30.79
N ARG A 52 -3.60 10.92 30.52
CA ARG A 52 -3.32 10.22 29.26
C ARG A 52 -4.01 10.89 28.08
N ASP A 53 -5.23 11.37 28.26
CA ASP A 53 -6.01 12.01 27.21
C ASP A 53 -5.38 13.34 26.79
N VAL A 54 -4.87 14.13 27.74
CA VAL A 54 -4.10 15.35 27.46
C VAL A 54 -2.86 15.04 26.63
N VAL A 55 -2.07 14.02 27.02
CA VAL A 55 -0.87 13.61 26.28
C VAL A 55 -1.24 13.13 24.87
N ALA A 56 -2.27 12.29 24.76
CA ALA A 56 -2.72 11.75 23.49
C ALA A 56 -3.28 12.83 22.55
N ALA A 57 -3.99 13.83 23.09
CA ALA A 57 -4.50 14.95 22.31
C ALA A 57 -3.36 15.81 21.75
N ALA A 58 -2.35 16.13 22.56
CA ALA A 58 -1.17 16.88 22.11
C ALA A 58 -0.39 16.12 21.03
N ASP A 59 -0.13 14.83 21.25
CA ASP A 59 0.61 13.98 20.29
C ASP A 59 -0.16 13.77 18.97
N ARG A 60 -1.50 13.69 19.04
CA ARG A 60 -2.37 13.67 17.86
C ARG A 60 -2.32 14.98 17.09
N ALA A 61 -2.32 16.13 17.77
CA ALA A 61 -2.23 17.43 17.10
C ALA A 61 -0.92 17.57 16.32
N VAL A 62 0.21 17.12 16.89
CA VAL A 62 1.51 17.10 16.19
C VAL A 62 1.46 16.16 14.97
N THR A 63 0.84 15.00 15.11
CA THR A 63 0.69 14.03 14.00
C THR A 63 -0.20 14.56 12.88
N ALA A 64 -1.32 15.20 13.23
CA ALA A 64 -2.26 15.79 12.28
C ALA A 64 -1.66 16.96 11.48
N ALA A 65 -0.60 17.59 11.99
CA ALA A 65 0.10 18.67 11.30
C ALA A 65 1.10 18.17 10.25
N THR A 66 1.46 16.87 10.23
CA THR A 66 2.37 16.35 9.20
C THR A 66 1.63 16.02 7.91
N ALA A 67 2.35 15.96 6.79
CA ALA A 67 1.76 15.58 5.50
C ALA A 67 1.17 14.16 5.52
N THR A 68 1.92 13.16 6.02
CA THR A 68 1.48 11.76 6.02
C THR A 68 0.55 11.39 7.18
N GLY A 69 0.42 12.23 8.20
CA GLY A 69 -0.46 12.01 9.36
C GLY A 69 -1.70 12.90 9.36
N ALA A 70 -1.89 13.71 8.31
CA ALA A 70 -2.99 14.67 8.22
C ALA A 70 -4.34 13.93 8.14
N PRO A 71 -5.39 14.34 8.88
CA PRO A 71 -6.69 13.66 8.88
C PRO A 71 -7.38 13.61 7.50
N GLY A 72 -7.05 14.56 6.62
CA GLY A 72 -7.56 14.60 5.25
C GLY A 72 -6.77 13.75 4.25
N ARG A 73 -5.73 13.04 4.70
CA ARG A 73 -4.94 12.14 3.85
C ARG A 73 -5.77 10.92 3.46
N ILE A 74 -5.73 10.60 2.18
CA ILE A 74 -6.27 9.36 1.64
C ILE A 74 -5.10 8.62 0.98
N ASP A 75 -4.83 7.40 1.47
CA ASP A 75 -3.60 6.64 1.19
C ASP A 75 -3.49 6.13 -0.26
N ASP A 76 -4.58 6.18 -1.02
CA ASP A 76 -4.77 5.55 -2.33
C ASP A 76 -5.43 6.53 -3.33
N GLU A 77 -4.77 7.63 -3.71
CA GLU A 77 -5.30 8.55 -4.75
C GLU A 77 -4.26 8.91 -5.82
N THR A 78 -4.69 8.95 -7.09
CA THR A 78 -3.81 9.26 -8.23
C THR A 78 -3.65 10.77 -8.46
N GLN A 79 -4.73 11.56 -8.41
CA GLN A 79 -4.70 13.04 -8.32
C GLN A 79 -5.26 13.47 -6.96
N GLY A 80 -4.79 12.81 -5.88
CA GLY A 80 -5.20 13.14 -4.52
C GLY A 80 -4.74 14.54 -4.10
N LEU A 81 -5.21 14.98 -2.93
CA LEU A 81 -4.69 16.20 -2.31
C LEU A 81 -3.16 16.10 -2.21
N PRO A 82 -2.40 17.09 -2.71
CA PRO A 82 -0.96 17.12 -2.54
C PRO A 82 -0.60 16.92 -1.06
N LEU A 83 0.28 15.97 -0.77
CA LEU A 83 0.75 15.70 0.58
C LEU A 83 1.64 16.86 1.04
N VAL A 84 1.00 17.90 1.55
CA VAL A 84 1.64 19.12 2.03
C VAL A 84 1.50 19.17 3.54
N SER A 85 2.60 19.49 4.22
CA SER A 85 2.59 19.69 5.66
C SER A 85 1.87 20.99 6.00
N ALA A 86 1.05 20.98 7.06
CA ALA A 86 0.53 22.22 7.63
C ALA A 86 1.55 22.91 8.55
N ALA A 87 2.69 22.25 8.83
CA ALA A 87 3.75 22.80 9.64
C ALA A 87 4.59 23.84 8.88
N VAL A 88 5.01 24.89 9.60
CA VAL A 88 5.99 25.86 9.09
C VAL A 88 7.39 25.35 9.43
N GLY A 89 8.16 24.96 8.41
CA GLY A 89 9.54 24.49 8.57
C GLY A 89 9.70 22.96 8.51
N ALA A 90 10.82 22.45 9.03
CA ALA A 90 11.22 21.05 8.87
C ALA A 90 10.53 20.06 9.84
N THR A 91 9.88 20.56 10.90
CA THR A 91 9.29 19.74 11.96
C THR A 91 7.84 20.13 12.24
N ALA A 92 6.97 19.16 12.46
CA ALA A 92 5.58 19.39 12.87
C ALA A 92 5.40 19.65 14.37
N GLY A 93 6.41 19.32 15.18
CA GLY A 93 6.40 19.55 16.63
C GLY A 93 7.10 18.45 17.42
N THR A 94 6.91 18.46 18.74
CA THR A 94 7.52 17.50 19.66
C THR A 94 6.43 16.74 20.42
N LEU A 95 6.46 15.41 20.35
CA LEU A 95 5.59 14.54 21.11
C LEU A 95 5.94 14.60 22.61
N LEU A 96 4.91 14.63 23.43
CA LEU A 96 5.02 14.45 24.88
C LEU A 96 5.38 13.00 25.23
N ARG A 97 4.97 12.03 24.40
CA ARG A 97 5.40 10.63 24.53
C ARG A 97 6.22 10.22 23.31
N SER A 98 7.51 9.93 23.52
CA SER A 98 8.37 9.40 22.46
C SER A 98 7.78 8.12 21.85
N ARG A 99 7.86 7.96 20.52
CA ARG A 99 7.43 6.76 19.79
C ARG A 99 8.61 6.10 19.06
N ALA A 100 8.43 4.86 18.60
CA ALA A 100 9.43 4.16 17.80
C ALA A 100 9.32 4.56 16.33
N CYS A 101 10.46 4.76 15.65
CA CYS A 101 10.53 4.99 14.22
C CYS A 101 10.05 3.74 13.45
N TYR A 102 9.27 3.94 12.39
CA TYR A 102 8.79 2.84 11.54
C TYR A 102 9.95 2.07 10.88
N ILE A 103 11.06 2.73 10.55
CA ILE A 103 12.22 2.10 9.89
C ILE A 103 13.21 1.57 10.94
N CYS A 104 13.97 2.46 11.59
CA CYS A 104 15.08 2.06 12.46
C CYS A 104 14.66 1.56 13.86
N LYS A 105 13.37 1.65 14.20
CA LYS A 105 12.79 1.29 15.52
C LYS A 105 13.30 2.12 16.72
N GLY A 106 14.25 3.02 16.51
CA GLY A 106 14.74 3.96 17.52
C GLY A 106 13.63 4.88 18.04
N ARG A 107 13.72 5.27 19.32
CA ARG A 107 12.74 6.18 19.94
C ARG A 107 13.03 7.63 19.57
N TYR A 108 12.00 8.40 19.28
CA TYR A 108 12.09 9.83 18.97
C TYR A 108 10.86 10.58 19.46
N SER A 109 11.00 11.90 19.66
CA SER A 109 9.90 12.81 20.03
C SER A 109 9.72 13.95 19.04
N VAL A 110 10.79 14.42 18.38
CA VAL A 110 10.71 15.46 17.34
C VAL A 110 10.16 14.86 16.04
N VAL A 111 9.04 15.37 15.57
CA VAL A 111 8.31 14.84 14.42
C VAL A 111 8.63 15.65 13.17
N ASP A 112 8.97 14.96 12.09
CA ASP A 112 9.20 15.54 10.78
C ASP A 112 7.93 16.19 10.20
N ALA A 113 8.08 17.28 9.46
CA ALA A 113 6.94 17.98 8.85
C ALA A 113 6.20 17.11 7.81
N PHE A 114 6.89 16.23 7.10
CA PHE A 114 6.28 15.34 6.12
C PHE A 114 5.85 14.02 6.77
N TYR A 115 6.80 13.30 7.40
CA TYR A 115 6.58 11.95 7.91
C TYR A 115 6.13 11.90 9.38
N HIS A 116 4.90 11.43 9.64
CA HIS A 116 4.45 11.21 11.01
C HIS A 116 5.06 9.98 11.69
N GLN A 117 5.60 8.99 10.99
CA GLN A 117 6.11 7.76 11.64
C GLN A 117 7.62 7.54 11.47
N LEU A 118 8.36 8.50 10.94
CA LEU A 118 9.81 8.43 10.80
C LEU A 118 10.51 9.39 11.77
N CYS A 119 11.62 8.95 12.37
CA CYS A 119 12.51 9.86 13.07
C CYS A 119 13.19 10.81 12.05
N PRO A 120 13.72 11.98 12.49
CA PRO A 120 14.29 12.97 11.57
C PRO A 120 15.35 12.41 10.61
N GLY A 121 16.23 11.52 11.07
CA GLY A 121 17.25 10.88 10.22
C GLY A 121 16.65 10.00 9.13
N CYS A 122 15.70 9.13 9.50
CA CYS A 122 15.01 8.27 8.52
C CYS A 122 14.14 9.07 7.56
N ALA A 123 13.51 10.15 8.01
CA ALA A 123 12.72 11.05 7.18
C ALA A 123 13.58 11.73 6.09
N THR A 124 14.72 12.30 6.48
CA THR A 124 15.68 12.90 5.53
C THR A 124 16.20 11.88 4.54
N PHE A 125 16.59 10.68 4.99
CA PHE A 125 17.02 9.61 4.11
C PHE A 125 15.92 9.19 3.12
N ASN A 126 14.67 9.06 3.58
CA ASN A 126 13.56 8.68 2.70
C ASN A 126 13.24 9.76 1.67
N ARG A 127 13.32 11.05 2.01
CA ARG A 127 13.18 12.13 1.01
C ARG A 127 14.23 12.03 -0.10
N VAL A 128 15.50 11.81 0.26
CA VAL A 128 16.56 11.62 -0.74
C VAL A 128 16.23 10.44 -1.67
N LYS A 129 15.78 9.31 -1.12
CA LYS A 129 15.37 8.15 -1.91
C LYS A 129 14.11 8.38 -2.73
N ARG A 130 13.15 9.14 -2.19
CA ARG A 130 11.91 9.53 -2.87
C ARG A 130 12.22 10.30 -4.15
N ASP A 131 13.19 11.20 -4.12
CA ASP A 131 13.51 12.06 -5.25
C ASP A 131 14.65 11.52 -6.12
N ALA A 132 15.21 10.35 -5.79
CA ALA A 132 16.29 9.73 -6.54
C ALA A 132 15.86 9.33 -7.97
N ARG A 133 16.73 9.62 -8.93
CA ARG A 133 16.54 9.43 -10.38
C ARG A 133 17.81 8.86 -11.01
N THR A 134 17.69 8.32 -12.22
CA THR A 134 18.82 7.93 -13.05
C THR A 134 18.48 8.13 -14.53
N ASP A 135 19.46 8.32 -15.40
CA ASP A 135 19.19 8.37 -16.85
C ASP A 135 18.99 6.94 -17.39
N LEU A 136 17.82 6.70 -17.99
CA LEU A 136 17.44 5.46 -18.65
C LEU A 136 17.14 5.69 -20.14
N THR A 137 17.64 6.78 -20.73
CA THR A 137 17.51 7.04 -22.16
C THR A 137 18.01 5.85 -22.97
N GLY A 138 17.17 5.36 -23.88
CA GLY A 138 17.48 4.20 -24.72
C GLY A 138 17.27 2.84 -24.03
N ARG A 139 16.90 2.80 -22.75
CA ARG A 139 16.55 1.55 -22.06
C ARG A 139 15.12 1.11 -22.36
N SER A 140 14.87 -0.18 -22.37
CA SER A 140 13.55 -0.79 -22.47
C SER A 140 13.13 -1.46 -21.16
N ALA A 141 11.88 -1.21 -20.74
CA ALA A 141 11.34 -1.72 -19.48
C ALA A 141 9.99 -2.43 -19.67
N LEU A 142 9.80 -3.54 -18.97
CA LEU A 142 8.51 -4.20 -18.78
C LEU A 142 8.12 -4.08 -17.30
N LEU A 143 6.96 -3.49 -17.04
CA LEU A 143 6.39 -3.35 -15.70
C LEU A 143 5.02 -4.01 -15.64
N THR A 144 4.87 -5.03 -14.79
CA THR A 144 3.55 -5.65 -14.62
C THR A 144 2.67 -4.85 -13.67
N GLY A 145 1.39 -4.66 -14.03
CA GLY A 145 0.43 -3.94 -13.19
C GLY A 145 0.71 -2.44 -13.07
N GLY A 146 1.01 -1.77 -14.19
CA GLY A 146 1.45 -0.37 -14.22
C GLY A 146 0.33 0.68 -14.24
N ARG A 147 -0.95 0.28 -14.34
CA ARG A 147 -2.08 1.22 -14.51
C ARG A 147 -2.32 2.16 -13.33
N ALA A 148 -2.19 1.68 -12.10
CA ALA A 148 -2.64 2.39 -10.91
C ALA A 148 -1.76 2.09 -9.68
N LYS A 149 -2.01 2.82 -8.59
CA LYS A 149 -1.28 2.70 -7.31
C LYS A 149 0.24 2.76 -7.53
N ILE A 150 1.03 1.95 -6.81
CA ILE A 150 2.50 1.95 -6.89
C ILE A 150 2.98 1.75 -8.34
N GLY A 151 2.34 0.86 -9.10
CA GLY A 151 2.71 0.55 -10.48
C GLY A 151 2.72 1.80 -11.37
N MET A 152 1.72 2.67 -11.23
CA MET A 152 1.70 3.93 -11.98
C MET A 152 2.88 4.83 -11.62
N TYR A 153 3.20 4.96 -10.33
CA TYR A 153 4.34 5.79 -9.89
C TYR A 153 5.69 5.20 -10.29
N ILE A 154 5.82 3.87 -10.41
CA ILE A 154 7.02 3.23 -10.98
C ILE A 154 7.12 3.52 -12.49
N ALA A 155 6.02 3.37 -13.23
CA ALA A 155 5.96 3.66 -14.66
C ALA A 155 6.35 5.11 -14.95
N LEU A 156 5.80 6.06 -14.17
CA LEU A 156 6.14 7.48 -14.30
C LEU A 156 7.63 7.74 -14.07
N ARG A 157 8.28 7.06 -13.11
CA ARG A 157 9.74 7.17 -12.92
C ARG A 157 10.50 6.69 -14.15
N LEU A 158 10.19 5.50 -14.65
CA LEU A 158 10.83 4.93 -15.85
C LEU A 158 10.69 5.87 -17.06
N LEU A 159 9.48 6.35 -17.32
CA LEU A 159 9.16 7.23 -18.46
C LEU A 159 9.86 8.59 -18.37
N ARG A 160 9.83 9.21 -17.18
CA ARG A 160 10.48 10.51 -16.91
C ARG A 160 12.00 10.41 -16.85
N ASP A 161 12.54 9.20 -16.64
CA ASP A 161 13.97 8.91 -16.73
C ASP A 161 14.40 8.51 -18.15
N GLY A 162 13.47 8.46 -19.12
CA GLY A 162 13.79 8.29 -20.55
C GLY A 162 13.62 6.87 -21.10
N ALA A 163 13.17 5.91 -20.28
CA ALA A 163 12.97 4.53 -20.74
C ALA A 163 11.75 4.38 -21.67
N HIS A 164 11.87 3.49 -22.65
CA HIS A 164 10.72 2.92 -23.35
C HIS A 164 10.03 1.91 -22.44
N THR A 165 8.80 2.20 -22.03
CA THR A 165 8.15 1.47 -20.94
C THR A 165 6.90 0.77 -21.44
N THR A 166 6.91 -0.56 -21.40
CA THR A 166 5.72 -1.39 -21.55
C THR A 166 5.12 -1.66 -20.19
N ILE A 167 3.87 -1.29 -19.98
CA ILE A 167 3.10 -1.65 -18.80
C ILE A 167 2.04 -2.70 -19.12
N THR A 168 1.73 -3.55 -18.15
CA THR A 168 0.60 -4.49 -18.25
C THR A 168 -0.55 -4.12 -17.33
N THR A 169 -1.77 -4.44 -17.77
CA THR A 169 -3.01 -4.19 -17.01
C THR A 169 -4.16 -5.00 -17.60
N ARG A 170 -5.21 -5.24 -16.81
CA ARG A 170 -6.49 -5.76 -17.33
C ARG A 170 -7.35 -4.67 -17.99
N PHE A 171 -7.03 -3.40 -17.72
CA PHE A 171 -7.80 -2.23 -18.14
C PHE A 171 -6.88 -1.27 -18.93
N PRO A 172 -6.60 -1.56 -20.20
CA PRO A 172 -5.66 -0.78 -21.03
C PRO A 172 -6.18 0.61 -21.38
N ASN A 173 -7.46 0.78 -21.69
CA ASN A 173 -8.04 2.09 -22.02
C ASN A 173 -8.00 3.04 -20.82
N ASP A 174 -8.31 2.53 -19.62
CA ASP A 174 -8.17 3.30 -18.38
C ASP A 174 -6.70 3.67 -18.11
N ALA A 175 -5.75 2.80 -18.43
CA ALA A 175 -4.33 3.14 -18.31
C ALA A 175 -3.97 4.32 -19.23
N VAL A 176 -4.31 4.25 -20.52
CA VAL A 176 -4.04 5.35 -21.47
C VAL A 176 -4.62 6.66 -20.96
N ARG A 177 -5.88 6.67 -20.51
CA ARG A 177 -6.54 7.84 -19.92
C ARG A 177 -5.72 8.44 -18.76
N ARG A 178 -5.27 7.60 -17.82
CA ARG A 178 -4.52 8.04 -16.63
C ARG A 178 -3.17 8.64 -16.99
N PHE A 179 -2.43 8.02 -17.90
CA PHE A 179 -1.10 8.51 -18.30
C PHE A 179 -1.20 9.77 -19.16
N ALA A 180 -2.17 9.84 -20.08
CA ALA A 180 -2.39 11.03 -20.90
C ALA A 180 -2.80 12.25 -20.08
N ALA A 181 -3.58 12.05 -19.00
CA ALA A 181 -4.01 13.11 -18.08
C ALA A 181 -2.89 13.69 -17.21
N MET A 182 -1.68 13.14 -17.23
CA MET A 182 -0.55 13.70 -16.48
C MET A 182 -0.09 15.02 -17.11
N PRO A 183 0.22 16.06 -16.31
CA PRO A 183 0.58 17.38 -16.85
C PRO A 183 1.81 17.37 -17.78
N ASP A 184 2.73 16.43 -17.57
CA ASP A 184 3.98 16.27 -18.30
C ASP A 184 3.91 15.13 -19.33
N SER A 185 2.72 14.62 -19.65
CA SER A 185 2.55 13.44 -20.52
C SER A 185 3.13 13.64 -21.92
N SER A 186 3.05 14.85 -22.49
CA SER A 186 3.60 15.17 -23.82
C SER A 186 5.08 14.80 -23.98
N ASP A 187 5.85 14.81 -22.90
CA ASP A 187 7.30 14.63 -22.92
C ASP A 187 7.72 13.16 -23.03
N TRP A 188 6.81 12.23 -22.71
CA TRP A 188 7.14 10.80 -22.59
C TRP A 188 6.05 9.83 -23.05
N LEU A 189 4.83 10.29 -23.35
CA LEU A 189 3.70 9.41 -23.71
C LEU A 189 4.00 8.54 -24.93
N HIS A 190 4.76 9.07 -25.90
CA HIS A 190 5.23 8.35 -27.09
C HIS A 190 6.16 7.16 -26.77
N ARG A 191 6.71 7.07 -25.56
CA ARG A 191 7.52 5.94 -25.07
C ARG A 191 6.72 4.92 -24.24
N LEU A 192 5.44 5.20 -23.97
CA LEU A 192 4.55 4.30 -23.27
C LEU A 192 3.94 3.29 -24.23
N ARG A 193 3.96 2.03 -23.82
CA ARG A 193 3.19 0.94 -24.42
C ARG A 193 2.30 0.30 -23.35
N VAL A 194 1.07 -0.03 -23.71
CA VAL A 194 0.11 -0.65 -22.79
C VAL A 194 -0.33 -2.00 -23.34
N ILE A 195 -0.14 -3.06 -22.55
CA ILE A 195 -0.60 -4.40 -22.90
C ILE A 195 -1.73 -4.84 -21.97
N GLY A 196 -2.91 -5.08 -22.56
CA GLY A 196 -4.07 -5.71 -21.94
C GLY A 196 -3.82 -7.20 -21.73
N ILE A 197 -3.78 -7.65 -20.47
CA ILE A 197 -3.52 -9.05 -20.08
C ILE A 197 -4.09 -9.37 -18.70
N ASP A 198 -4.55 -10.61 -18.53
CA ASP A 198 -4.76 -11.23 -17.21
C ASP A 198 -3.60 -12.15 -16.84
N LEU A 199 -2.82 -11.77 -15.82
CA LEU A 199 -1.68 -12.58 -15.34
C LEU A 199 -2.10 -13.88 -14.63
N ARG A 200 -3.40 -14.08 -14.41
CA ARG A 200 -3.94 -15.37 -13.95
C ARG A 200 -4.01 -16.40 -15.09
N ASP A 201 -3.83 -16.00 -16.34
CA ASP A 201 -3.78 -16.89 -17.50
C ASP A 201 -2.32 -17.10 -17.95
N PRO A 202 -1.71 -18.27 -17.66
CA PRO A 202 -0.34 -18.56 -18.07
C PRO A 202 -0.11 -18.48 -19.58
N ALA A 203 -1.12 -18.77 -20.42
CA ALA A 203 -0.98 -18.70 -21.86
C ALA A 203 -0.78 -17.25 -22.32
N GLN A 204 -1.55 -16.31 -21.74
CA GLN A 204 -1.33 -14.88 -22.01
C GLN A 204 0.02 -14.41 -21.47
N VAL A 205 0.49 -14.91 -20.32
CA VAL A 205 1.81 -14.53 -19.79
C VAL A 205 2.94 -14.96 -20.74
N VAL A 206 2.82 -16.15 -21.34
CA VAL A 206 3.74 -16.61 -22.38
C VAL A 206 3.66 -15.71 -23.62
N ALA A 207 2.46 -15.41 -24.11
CA ALA A 207 2.27 -14.53 -25.27
C ALA A 207 2.80 -13.11 -25.04
N LEU A 208 2.66 -12.58 -23.82
CA LEU A 208 3.25 -11.32 -23.39
C LEU A 208 4.78 -11.36 -23.49
N ALA A 209 5.40 -12.41 -22.94
CA ALA A 209 6.86 -12.55 -22.99
C ALA A 209 7.36 -12.60 -24.44
N ASP A 210 6.70 -13.37 -25.29
CA ASP A 210 7.05 -13.49 -26.72
C ASP A 210 6.85 -12.14 -27.45
N THR A 211 5.77 -11.42 -27.16
CA THR A 211 5.47 -10.08 -27.71
C THR A 211 6.52 -9.04 -27.32
N VAL A 212 7.01 -9.09 -26.08
CA VAL A 212 8.05 -8.18 -25.59
C VAL A 212 9.40 -8.54 -26.21
N ALA A 213 9.76 -9.82 -26.24
CA ALA A 213 11.02 -10.29 -26.82
C ALA A 213 11.12 -10.03 -28.33
N ALA A 214 10.00 -10.09 -29.07
CA ALA A 214 9.95 -9.81 -30.50
C ALA A 214 10.36 -8.37 -30.88
N ARG A 215 10.34 -7.43 -29.93
CA ARG A 215 10.77 -6.04 -30.15
C ARG A 215 12.25 -5.79 -29.95
N GLY A 216 12.99 -6.81 -29.52
CA GLY A 216 14.42 -6.73 -29.27
C GLY A 216 14.77 -6.84 -27.79
N PRO A 217 15.97 -6.37 -27.41
CA PRO A 217 16.48 -6.55 -26.05
C PRO A 217 15.62 -5.88 -24.97
N LEU A 218 15.61 -6.50 -23.78
CA LEU A 218 14.93 -5.98 -22.59
C LEU A 218 15.95 -5.60 -21.50
N ASP A 219 15.89 -4.38 -20.98
CA ASP A 219 16.83 -3.95 -19.93
C ASP A 219 16.29 -4.15 -18.51
N ILE A 220 15.00 -3.90 -18.33
CA ILE A 220 14.37 -3.83 -17.00
C ILE A 220 13.08 -4.65 -17.00
N LEU A 221 12.97 -5.60 -16.07
CA LEU A 221 11.75 -6.34 -15.77
C LEU A 221 11.35 -6.06 -14.32
N ILE A 222 10.18 -5.47 -14.12
CA ILE A 222 9.61 -5.24 -12.79
C ILE A 222 8.34 -6.07 -12.64
N ASN A 223 8.44 -7.14 -11.86
CA ASN A 223 7.32 -7.98 -11.46
C ASN A 223 6.60 -7.31 -10.29
N ASN A 224 5.71 -6.36 -10.58
CA ASN A 224 4.97 -5.55 -9.61
C ASN A 224 3.54 -6.03 -9.36
N ALA A 225 2.86 -6.52 -10.40
CA ALA A 225 1.47 -6.97 -10.27
C ALA A 225 1.34 -8.05 -9.19
N ALA A 226 0.37 -7.87 -8.30
CA ALA A 226 0.08 -8.82 -7.25
C ALA A 226 -1.39 -8.73 -6.81
N GLN A 227 -1.94 -9.88 -6.40
CA GLN A 227 -3.19 -10.00 -5.68
C GLN A 227 -2.87 -10.33 -4.22
N THR A 228 -3.22 -9.42 -3.31
CA THR A 228 -3.03 -9.60 -1.87
C THR A 228 -4.31 -10.09 -1.19
N VAL A 229 -5.44 -9.52 -1.61
CA VAL A 229 -6.79 -9.80 -1.13
C VAL A 229 -7.70 -9.94 -2.35
N ARG A 230 -8.60 -10.93 -2.35
CA ARG A 230 -9.62 -11.06 -3.39
C ARG A 230 -10.70 -10.00 -3.17
N ARG A 231 -10.97 -9.24 -4.24
CA ARG A 231 -12.03 -8.22 -4.22
C ARG A 231 -13.40 -8.89 -4.37
N PRO A 232 -14.45 -8.34 -3.73
CA PRO A 232 -15.82 -8.80 -3.92
C PRO A 232 -16.24 -8.84 -5.40
N PRO A 233 -17.21 -9.71 -5.75
CA PRO A 233 -17.89 -9.65 -7.04
C PRO A 233 -18.40 -8.24 -7.34
N GLY A 234 -18.32 -7.81 -8.60
CA GLY A 234 -18.74 -6.47 -9.02
C GLY A 234 -17.75 -5.33 -8.74
N SER A 235 -16.69 -5.52 -7.93
CA SER A 235 -15.72 -4.44 -7.62
C SER A 235 -15.07 -3.81 -8.86
N TYR A 236 -15.00 -4.54 -9.97
CA TYR A 236 -14.41 -4.10 -11.23
C TYR A 236 -15.46 -3.69 -12.28
N ALA A 237 -16.76 -3.77 -12.00
CA ALA A 237 -17.82 -3.64 -13.01
C ALA A 237 -17.71 -2.34 -13.81
N ALA A 238 -17.42 -1.22 -13.15
CA ALA A 238 -17.32 0.09 -13.81
C ALA A 238 -16.14 0.17 -14.78
N LEU A 239 -15.00 -0.41 -14.41
CA LEU A 239 -13.83 -0.49 -15.28
C LEU A 239 -14.11 -1.41 -16.48
N VAL A 240 -14.73 -2.57 -16.24
CA VAL A 240 -15.08 -3.50 -17.31
C VAL A 240 -16.00 -2.84 -18.34
N GLU A 241 -17.01 -2.10 -17.88
CA GLU A 241 -17.94 -1.42 -18.79
C GLU A 241 -17.26 -0.27 -19.54
N ALA A 242 -16.43 0.53 -18.86
CA ALA A 242 -15.67 1.61 -19.49
C ALA A 242 -14.63 1.10 -20.53
N GLU A 243 -14.07 -0.09 -20.33
CA GLU A 243 -13.18 -0.74 -21.31
C GLU A 243 -13.95 -1.24 -22.55
N ARG A 244 -15.19 -1.69 -22.39
CA ARG A 244 -16.05 -2.17 -23.49
C ARG A 244 -16.60 -1.04 -24.35
N THR A 245 -16.69 0.17 -23.80
CA THR A 245 -17.29 1.34 -24.46
C THR A 245 -16.34 2.53 -24.50
N PRO A 246 -15.20 2.48 -25.22
CA PRO A 246 -14.25 3.60 -25.25
C PRO A 246 -14.90 4.90 -25.74
N SER A 247 -14.63 6.02 -25.07
CA SER A 247 -15.14 7.34 -25.50
C SER A 247 -14.42 7.83 -26.76
N ALA A 248 -15.09 8.66 -27.57
CA ALA A 248 -14.49 9.24 -28.78
C ALA A 248 -13.24 10.10 -28.48
N GLU A 249 -13.22 10.78 -27.33
CA GLU A 249 -12.06 11.53 -26.84
C GLU A 249 -10.86 10.61 -26.53
N LEU A 250 -11.12 9.41 -26.00
CA LEU A 250 -10.07 8.44 -25.74
C LEU A 250 -9.47 7.90 -27.04
N ALA A 251 -10.23 7.77 -28.12
CA ALA A 251 -9.70 7.32 -29.41
C ALA A 251 -8.53 8.21 -29.89
N GLY A 252 -8.65 9.54 -29.73
CA GLY A 252 -7.56 10.47 -30.06
C GLY A 252 -6.34 10.39 -29.12
N LEU A 253 -6.51 9.89 -27.89
CA LEU A 253 -5.43 9.65 -26.93
C LEU A 253 -4.79 8.27 -27.07
N VAL A 254 -5.48 7.31 -27.68
CA VAL A 254 -4.97 5.96 -27.96
C VAL A 254 -4.04 5.97 -29.16
N ASP A 255 -4.32 6.76 -30.20
CA ASP A 255 -3.44 6.87 -31.39
C ASP A 255 -1.93 7.09 -31.08
N PRO A 256 -1.53 7.95 -30.12
CA PRO A 256 -0.12 8.13 -29.76
C PRO A 256 0.46 7.02 -28.86
N VAL A 257 -0.35 6.09 -28.35
CA VAL A 257 0.06 5.03 -27.43
C VAL A 257 -0.11 3.66 -28.11
N ASP A 258 0.98 2.88 -28.17
CA ASP A 258 0.90 1.50 -28.65
C ASP A 258 0.11 0.65 -27.63
N VAL A 259 -1.15 0.32 -27.96
CA VAL A 259 -2.03 -0.53 -27.16
C VAL A 259 -2.18 -1.89 -27.83
N VAL A 260 -1.88 -2.95 -27.09
CA VAL A 260 -2.11 -4.34 -27.53
C VAL A 260 -2.98 -5.05 -26.52
N THR A 261 -3.97 -5.80 -26.99
CA THR A 261 -4.84 -6.61 -26.12
C THR A 261 -4.86 -8.04 -26.62
N PHE A 262 -4.73 -9.00 -25.71
CA PHE A 262 -5.01 -10.40 -26.03
C PHE A 262 -6.52 -10.65 -26.03
N ASP A 263 -6.96 -11.72 -26.70
CA ASP A 263 -8.37 -12.14 -26.62
C ASP A 263 -8.74 -12.48 -25.16
N HIS A 264 -9.96 -12.18 -24.74
CA HIS A 264 -10.53 -12.56 -23.44
C HIS A 264 -9.91 -11.93 -22.17
N VAL A 265 -9.16 -10.83 -22.24
CA VAL A 265 -8.55 -10.13 -21.08
C VAL A 265 -9.55 -9.78 -19.97
N SER A 266 -10.82 -9.55 -20.34
CA SER A 266 -11.91 -9.18 -19.42
C SER A 266 -12.95 -10.30 -19.17
N ASP A 267 -12.80 -11.48 -19.78
CA ASP A 267 -13.75 -12.59 -19.58
C ASP A 267 -13.45 -13.41 -18.32
N ALA A 268 -12.50 -12.94 -17.52
CA ALA A 268 -12.15 -13.55 -16.26
C ALA A 268 -13.22 -13.29 -15.19
N HIS A 269 -14.19 -14.21 -15.21
CA HIS A 269 -15.23 -14.59 -14.25
C HIS A 269 -16.64 -14.03 -14.53
N PRO A 270 -17.63 -14.89 -14.86
CA PRO A 270 -19.06 -14.52 -14.95
C PRO A 270 -19.60 -13.77 -13.72
N ALA A 271 -18.97 -13.96 -12.56
CA ALA A 271 -19.31 -13.28 -11.31
C ALA A 271 -18.89 -11.79 -11.26
N ALA A 272 -17.99 -11.32 -12.12
CA ALA A 272 -17.64 -9.89 -12.18
C ALA A 272 -18.77 -9.02 -12.76
N LEU A 273 -19.69 -9.65 -13.51
CA LEU A 273 -20.79 -8.99 -14.22
C LEU A 273 -22.11 -8.97 -13.41
N SER A 274 -22.17 -9.58 -12.23
CA SER A 274 -23.45 -9.75 -11.50
C SER A 274 -23.85 -8.55 -10.63
N ALA A 275 -23.23 -7.39 -10.79
CA ALA A 275 -23.59 -6.17 -10.08
C ALA A 275 -24.19 -5.16 -11.06
N SER A 276 -25.51 -4.98 -10.99
CA SER A 276 -26.24 -3.93 -11.71
C SER A 276 -26.00 -2.58 -11.04
N PHE A 277 -25.70 -1.55 -11.84
CA PHE A 277 -25.58 -0.16 -11.38
C PHE A 277 -26.96 0.41 -11.00
N ASP A 278 -26.99 1.29 -9.99
CA ASP A 278 -28.08 2.26 -9.86
C ASP A 278 -28.01 3.27 -11.03
N GLU A 279 -29.16 3.65 -11.59
CA GLU A 279 -29.37 4.40 -12.85
C GLU A 279 -28.66 5.78 -12.99
N HIS A 280 -27.82 6.21 -12.04
CA HIS A 280 -27.42 7.62 -11.88
C HIS A 280 -25.96 7.96 -12.23
N GLN A 281 -25.11 7.03 -12.68
CA GLN A 281 -23.71 7.33 -13.04
C GLN A 281 -23.25 6.61 -14.32
N THR A 282 -22.54 7.33 -15.21
CA THR A 282 -21.98 6.75 -16.44
C THR A 282 -20.62 6.06 -16.15
N PRO A 283 -20.27 4.95 -16.83
CA PRO A 283 -19.01 4.23 -16.61
C PRO A 283 -17.74 5.09 -16.73
N HIS A 284 -17.73 6.07 -17.63
CA HIS A 284 -16.60 7.01 -17.77
C HIS A 284 -16.49 8.00 -16.61
N ALA A 285 -17.61 8.45 -16.03
CA ALA A 285 -17.57 9.33 -14.86
C ALA A 285 -16.92 8.61 -13.67
N VAL A 286 -17.06 7.28 -13.57
CA VAL A 286 -16.43 6.46 -12.53
C VAL A 286 -14.91 6.36 -12.69
N THR A 287 -14.41 6.17 -13.91
CA THR A 287 -12.95 6.11 -14.14
C THR A 287 -12.28 7.46 -13.96
N GLU A 288 -12.97 8.55 -14.28
CA GLU A 288 -12.54 9.92 -13.94
C GLU A 288 -12.58 10.17 -12.44
N LEU A 289 -13.60 9.67 -11.73
CA LEU A 289 -13.69 9.80 -10.28
C LEU A 289 -12.50 9.13 -9.57
N ALA A 290 -12.01 8.01 -10.09
CA ALA A 290 -10.84 7.30 -9.56
C ALA A 290 -9.55 8.14 -9.58
N LEU A 291 -9.49 9.13 -10.47
CA LEU A 291 -8.39 10.09 -10.51
C LEU A 291 -8.59 11.20 -9.48
N ALA A 292 -9.82 11.59 -9.17
CA ALA A 292 -10.15 12.72 -8.31
C ALA A 292 -9.80 12.51 -6.83
N ALA A 293 -9.48 13.62 -6.17
CA ALA A 293 -9.30 13.66 -4.72
C ALA A 293 -10.61 13.37 -3.96
N ARG A 294 -10.50 12.70 -2.82
CA ARG A 294 -11.59 12.25 -1.95
C ARG A 294 -12.59 11.31 -2.60
N SER A 295 -12.15 10.57 -3.62
CA SER A 295 -13.00 9.63 -4.35
C SER A 295 -13.43 8.43 -3.51
N ALA A 296 -12.65 8.07 -2.49
CA ALA A 296 -12.96 7.02 -1.51
C ALA A 296 -13.13 7.54 -0.07
N SER A 297 -13.67 8.75 0.12
CA SER A 297 -13.93 9.28 1.47
C SER A 297 -14.94 8.43 2.24
N PRO A 298 -14.88 8.38 3.59
CA PRO A 298 -15.86 7.66 4.39
C PRO A 298 -17.32 8.04 4.07
N GLU A 299 -17.58 9.32 3.81
CA GLU A 299 -18.91 9.83 3.44
C GLU A 299 -19.38 9.25 2.10
N ARG A 300 -18.49 9.16 1.10
CA ARG A 300 -18.83 8.59 -0.21
C ARG A 300 -19.00 7.07 -0.15
N ILE A 301 -18.23 6.39 0.71
CA ILE A 301 -18.40 4.95 0.95
C ILE A 301 -19.78 4.69 1.56
N ALA A 302 -20.15 5.48 2.58
CA ALA A 302 -21.48 5.39 3.19
C ALA A 302 -22.61 5.70 2.19
N ALA A 303 -22.35 6.57 1.20
CA ALA A 303 -23.29 6.91 0.13
C ALA A 303 -23.24 5.97 -1.09
N GLY A 304 -22.40 4.93 -1.10
CA GLY A 304 -22.28 3.99 -2.23
C GLY A 304 -21.71 4.57 -3.53
N THR A 305 -21.12 5.78 -3.47
CA THR A 305 -20.60 6.51 -4.65
C THR A 305 -19.07 6.57 -4.68
N ALA A 306 -18.42 5.87 -3.74
CA ALA A 306 -16.97 5.89 -3.63
C ALA A 306 -16.29 5.00 -4.66
N ILE A 307 -15.12 5.45 -5.12
CA ILE A 307 -14.23 4.76 -6.04
C ILE A 307 -12.80 4.94 -5.54
N ASP A 308 -12.02 3.86 -5.43
CA ASP A 308 -10.62 3.93 -4.96
C ASP A 308 -9.65 4.39 -6.07
N ALA A 309 -8.36 4.65 -5.75
CA ALA A 309 -7.35 4.98 -6.79
C ALA A 309 -7.25 3.96 -7.91
N GLY A 310 -7.61 2.71 -7.64
CA GLY A 310 -7.64 1.65 -8.62
C GLY A 310 -8.85 1.73 -9.55
N GLY A 311 -9.80 2.65 -9.35
CA GLY A 311 -11.07 2.65 -10.08
C GLY A 311 -12.02 1.56 -9.61
N LEU A 312 -11.82 1.02 -8.41
CA LEU A 312 -12.62 -0.08 -7.87
C LEU A 312 -13.68 0.44 -6.92
N LEU A 313 -14.83 -0.25 -6.89
CA LEU A 313 -15.79 -0.08 -5.81
C LEU A 313 -15.14 -0.55 -4.50
N PRO A 314 -15.16 0.27 -3.43
CA PRO A 314 -14.60 -0.09 -2.14
C PRO A 314 -15.19 -1.38 -1.60
N ASP A 315 -14.31 -2.24 -1.09
CA ASP A 315 -14.70 -3.43 -0.35
C ASP A 315 -15.17 -3.01 1.05
N THR A 316 -16.47 -3.17 1.30
CA THR A 316 -17.12 -2.87 2.59
C THR A 316 -17.30 -4.12 3.47
N SER A 317 -16.73 -5.25 3.06
CA SER A 317 -16.91 -6.53 3.74
C SER A 317 -16.36 -6.53 5.17
N ALA A 318 -17.11 -7.16 6.08
CA ALA A 318 -16.72 -7.33 7.48
C ALA A 318 -15.51 -8.27 7.68
N VAL A 319 -15.28 -9.15 6.70
CA VAL A 319 -14.16 -10.10 6.64
C VAL A 319 -13.66 -10.13 5.20
N ASN A 320 -12.36 -10.26 5.02
CA ASN A 320 -11.73 -10.50 3.72
C ASN A 320 -10.56 -11.49 3.87
N SER A 321 -9.95 -11.88 2.76
CA SER A 321 -8.89 -12.88 2.76
C SER A 321 -7.58 -12.46 3.43
N TRP A 322 -7.43 -11.18 3.79
CA TRP A 322 -6.34 -10.72 4.65
C TRP A 322 -6.36 -11.38 6.03
N THR A 323 -7.55 -11.63 6.57
CA THR A 323 -7.74 -12.21 7.91
C THR A 323 -8.01 -13.71 7.92
N GLN A 324 -8.29 -14.30 6.75
CA GLN A 324 -8.63 -15.72 6.61
C GLN A 324 -7.45 -16.63 6.93
N ARG A 325 -7.74 -17.73 7.60
CA ARG A 325 -6.83 -18.85 7.91
C ARG A 325 -6.90 -19.92 6.83
N VAL A 326 -6.04 -20.93 6.93
CA VAL A 326 -5.86 -21.97 5.90
C VAL A 326 -7.15 -22.65 5.43
N HIS A 327 -8.11 -22.92 6.32
CA HIS A 327 -9.37 -23.58 5.98
C HIS A 327 -10.46 -22.61 5.49
N GLU A 328 -10.20 -21.31 5.54
CA GLU A 328 -11.14 -20.24 5.19
C GLU A 328 -10.80 -19.63 3.81
N VAL A 329 -9.61 -19.89 3.27
CA VAL A 329 -9.18 -19.43 1.95
C VAL A 329 -9.83 -20.29 0.87
N ASP A 330 -10.53 -19.65 -0.06
CA ASP A 330 -11.14 -20.31 -1.22
C ASP A 330 -10.09 -20.89 -2.17
N ALA A 331 -10.35 -22.07 -2.73
CA ALA A 331 -9.40 -22.76 -3.61
C ALA A 331 -9.14 -21.97 -4.91
N MET A 332 -10.16 -21.29 -5.46
CA MET A 332 -9.95 -20.45 -6.64
C MET A 332 -9.09 -19.24 -6.29
N GLU A 333 -9.35 -18.57 -5.16
CA GLU A 333 -8.51 -17.47 -4.72
C GLU A 333 -7.04 -17.89 -4.51
N LEU A 334 -6.81 -19.06 -3.90
CA LEU A 334 -5.47 -19.61 -3.75
C LEU A 334 -4.77 -19.70 -5.12
N LEU A 335 -5.44 -20.27 -6.12
CA LEU A 335 -4.88 -20.40 -7.47
C LEU A 335 -4.63 -19.03 -8.11
N GLU A 336 -5.58 -18.10 -8.04
CA GLU A 336 -5.42 -16.74 -8.58
C GLU A 336 -4.20 -16.03 -7.99
N VAL A 337 -4.02 -16.12 -6.67
CA VAL A 337 -2.89 -15.51 -5.96
C VAL A 337 -1.57 -16.17 -6.36
N GLN A 338 -1.52 -17.49 -6.50
CA GLN A 338 -0.30 -18.18 -6.94
C GLN A 338 0.05 -17.83 -8.40
N LEU A 339 -0.94 -17.85 -9.28
CA LEU A 339 -0.77 -17.56 -10.71
C LEU A 339 -0.24 -16.14 -10.93
N CYS A 340 -0.88 -15.15 -10.31
CA CYS A 340 -0.50 -13.75 -10.44
C CYS A 340 0.83 -13.43 -9.74
N ASN A 341 1.03 -13.89 -8.50
CA ASN A 341 2.12 -13.37 -7.65
C ASN A 341 3.45 -14.10 -7.81
N GLN A 342 3.48 -15.35 -8.28
CA GLN A 342 4.74 -16.10 -8.41
C GLN A 342 4.86 -16.89 -9.72
N THR A 343 3.78 -17.49 -10.24
CA THR A 343 3.84 -18.22 -11.51
C THR A 343 4.09 -17.27 -12.69
N ALA A 344 3.36 -16.16 -12.79
CA ALA A 344 3.58 -15.19 -13.85
C ALA A 344 4.99 -14.57 -13.80
N PRO A 345 5.51 -14.09 -12.64
CA PRO A 345 6.90 -13.67 -12.52
C PRO A 345 7.91 -14.74 -12.95
N PHE A 346 7.70 -16.01 -12.57
CA PHE A 346 8.58 -17.11 -12.97
C PHE A 346 8.61 -17.28 -14.50
N ILE A 347 7.45 -17.32 -15.14
CA ILE A 347 7.33 -17.46 -16.60
C ILE A 347 8.01 -16.28 -17.30
N LEU A 348 7.74 -15.04 -16.86
CA LEU A 348 8.34 -13.85 -17.43
C LEU A 348 9.87 -13.86 -17.31
N VAL A 349 10.41 -14.13 -16.12
CA VAL A 349 11.87 -14.23 -15.92
C VAL A 349 12.48 -15.31 -16.81
N SER A 350 11.86 -16.49 -16.88
CA SER A 350 12.36 -17.60 -17.68
C SER A 350 12.36 -17.27 -19.19
N ARG A 351 11.25 -16.75 -19.71
CA ARG A 351 11.07 -16.49 -21.14
C ARG A 351 11.79 -15.25 -21.64
N LEU A 352 11.91 -14.21 -20.80
CA LEU A 352 12.56 -12.95 -21.18
C LEU A 352 14.07 -12.95 -20.94
N ARG A 353 14.62 -13.93 -20.20
CA ARG A 353 16.08 -14.02 -19.96
C ARG A 353 16.91 -13.92 -21.25
N PRO A 354 16.60 -14.61 -22.37
CA PRO A 354 17.36 -14.44 -23.62
C PRO A 354 17.32 -13.01 -24.18
N ALA A 355 16.14 -12.35 -24.14
CA ALA A 355 16.01 -10.96 -24.58
C ALA A 355 16.79 -10.00 -23.66
N MET A 356 16.85 -10.28 -22.36
CA MET A 356 17.66 -9.51 -21.43
C MET A 356 19.17 -9.73 -21.61
N ALA A 357 19.59 -10.97 -21.88
CA ALA A 357 20.97 -11.31 -22.16
C ALA A 357 21.47 -10.65 -23.46
N ALA A 358 20.58 -10.45 -24.45
CA ALA A 358 20.89 -9.77 -25.70
C ALA A 358 21.11 -8.25 -25.56
N SER A 359 20.75 -7.64 -24.42
CA SER A 359 20.99 -6.22 -24.20
C SER A 359 22.47 -5.92 -23.98
N SER A 360 22.96 -4.87 -24.65
CA SER A 360 24.31 -4.31 -24.52
C SER A 360 24.51 -3.47 -23.26
N ALA A 361 23.45 -3.26 -22.47
CA ALA A 361 23.55 -2.54 -21.21
C ALA A 361 24.55 -3.19 -20.24
N ARG A 362 25.28 -2.33 -19.51
CA ARG A 362 26.23 -2.76 -18.44
C ARG A 362 25.56 -3.72 -17.46
N ARG A 363 24.34 -3.37 -17.03
CA ARG A 363 23.48 -4.18 -16.17
C ARG A 363 22.05 -4.13 -16.67
N LYS A 364 21.36 -5.24 -16.42
CA LYS A 364 19.93 -5.42 -16.61
C LYS A 364 19.30 -5.74 -15.27
N TYR A 365 18.02 -5.48 -15.10
CA TYR A 365 17.38 -5.49 -13.79
C TYR A 365 16.15 -6.37 -13.79
N VAL A 366 16.09 -7.32 -12.86
CA VAL A 366 14.84 -7.97 -12.47
C VAL A 366 14.49 -7.52 -11.06
N VAL A 367 13.39 -6.78 -10.91
CA VAL A 367 12.89 -6.36 -9.60
C VAL A 367 11.59 -7.10 -9.31
N ASN A 368 11.65 -8.00 -8.34
CA ASN A 368 10.50 -8.73 -7.84
C ASN A 368 9.88 -7.96 -6.66
N VAL A 369 8.70 -7.38 -6.85
CA VAL A 369 8.01 -6.65 -5.78
C VAL A 369 7.41 -7.66 -4.80
N SER A 370 8.09 -7.80 -3.67
CA SER A 370 7.74 -8.70 -2.60
C SER A 370 7.24 -7.92 -1.38
N ALA A 371 7.16 -8.58 -0.23
CA ALA A 371 6.75 -7.96 1.01
C ALA A 371 7.24 -8.78 2.22
N MET A 372 7.09 -8.20 3.42
CA MET A 372 7.35 -8.88 4.69
C MET A 372 6.55 -10.18 4.90
N GLU A 373 5.46 -10.37 4.15
CA GLU A 373 4.63 -11.58 4.09
C GLU A 373 5.42 -12.78 3.53
N GLY A 374 6.40 -12.53 2.66
CA GLY A 374 7.29 -13.56 2.13
C GLY A 374 8.47 -13.90 3.03
N GLN A 375 8.63 -13.20 4.17
CA GLN A 375 9.77 -13.40 5.06
C GLN A 375 9.59 -14.62 5.97
N PHE A 376 10.52 -15.58 5.92
CA PHE A 376 10.51 -16.76 6.81
C PHE A 376 11.00 -16.44 8.21
N SER A 377 12.05 -15.63 8.33
CA SER A 377 12.76 -15.33 9.58
C SER A 377 12.09 -14.23 10.43
N ARG A 378 10.83 -13.88 10.13
CA ARG A 378 10.11 -12.81 10.82
C ARG A 378 9.73 -13.25 12.25
N GLY A 379 10.11 -12.46 13.25
CA GLY A 379 9.89 -12.80 14.67
C GLY A 379 8.42 -12.99 15.07
N TYR A 380 7.47 -12.39 14.35
CA TYR A 380 6.04 -12.68 14.48
C TYR A 380 5.40 -12.83 13.11
N LYS A 381 4.67 -13.93 12.92
CA LYS A 381 3.83 -14.20 11.74
C LYS A 381 2.47 -14.71 12.22
N GLY A 382 1.41 -13.97 11.91
CA GLY A 382 0.04 -14.39 12.22
C GLY A 382 -0.46 -15.50 11.29
N PRO A 383 -1.60 -16.15 11.60
CA PRO A 383 -2.16 -17.24 10.80
C PRO A 383 -2.97 -16.77 9.57
N GLY A 384 -3.13 -15.46 9.37
CA GLY A 384 -3.92 -14.88 8.28
C GLY A 384 -3.22 -14.92 6.92
N HIS A 385 -4.00 -14.83 5.83
CA HIS A 385 -3.54 -14.73 4.43
C HIS A 385 -2.40 -15.71 4.06
N PRO A 386 -2.50 -17.01 4.40
CA PRO A 386 -1.41 -17.96 4.18
C PRO A 386 -1.06 -18.12 2.70
N HIS A 387 -2.02 -18.03 1.78
CA HIS A 387 -1.83 -18.11 0.33
C HIS A 387 -0.94 -16.98 -0.20
N THR A 388 -1.17 -15.74 0.26
CA THR A 388 -0.33 -14.58 -0.09
C THR A 388 1.07 -14.70 0.50
N ASN A 389 1.17 -15.13 1.77
CA ASN A 389 2.45 -15.40 2.43
C ASN A 389 3.29 -16.42 1.63
N MET A 390 2.67 -17.54 1.22
CA MET A 390 3.31 -18.57 0.40
C MET A 390 3.78 -18.03 -0.95
N ALA A 391 2.94 -17.26 -1.65
CA ALA A 391 3.30 -16.72 -2.95
C ALA A 391 4.48 -15.73 -2.88
N LYS A 392 4.48 -14.83 -1.88
CA LYS A 392 5.60 -13.90 -1.68
C LYS A 392 6.88 -14.61 -1.25
N ALA A 393 6.77 -15.68 -0.45
CA ALA A 393 7.89 -16.54 -0.10
C ALA A 393 8.48 -17.27 -1.32
N ALA A 394 7.64 -17.78 -2.22
CA ALA A 394 8.08 -18.39 -3.47
C ALA A 394 8.81 -17.39 -4.38
N LEU A 395 8.31 -16.16 -4.48
CA LEU A 395 8.96 -15.09 -5.25
C LEU A 395 10.32 -14.67 -4.64
N ASN A 396 10.41 -14.63 -3.31
CA ASN A 396 11.69 -14.44 -2.60
C ASN A 396 12.66 -15.59 -2.90
N MET A 397 12.16 -16.83 -2.90
CA MET A 397 12.99 -18.00 -3.18
C MET A 397 13.52 -18.01 -4.61
N LEU A 398 12.70 -17.62 -5.60
CA LEU A 398 13.13 -17.42 -6.99
C LEU A 398 14.33 -16.46 -7.06
N THR A 399 14.20 -15.30 -6.41
CA THR A 399 15.27 -14.29 -6.32
C THR A 399 16.54 -14.88 -5.69
N ARG A 400 16.40 -15.52 -4.53
CA ARG A 400 17.53 -16.12 -3.80
C ARG A 400 18.25 -17.21 -4.61
N THR A 401 17.50 -17.96 -5.40
CA THR A 401 18.01 -19.13 -6.13
C THR A 401 18.73 -18.73 -7.40
N SER A 402 18.16 -17.82 -8.19
CA SER A 402 18.59 -17.58 -9.57
C SER A 402 19.49 -16.35 -9.74
N ALA A 403 19.53 -15.43 -8.77
CA ALA A 403 20.20 -14.15 -8.96
C ALA A 403 21.70 -14.24 -9.24
N ALA A 404 22.43 -15.14 -8.57
CA ALA A 404 23.87 -15.27 -8.76
C ALA A 404 24.22 -15.74 -10.19
N GLU A 405 23.55 -16.80 -10.67
CA GLU A 405 23.75 -17.33 -12.01
C GLU A 405 23.41 -16.28 -13.09
N MET A 406 22.30 -15.56 -12.92
CA MET A 406 21.86 -14.55 -13.89
C MET A 406 22.77 -13.33 -13.93
N LEU A 407 23.41 -12.97 -12.80
CA LEU A 407 24.45 -11.94 -12.81
C LEU A 407 25.71 -12.43 -13.54
N GLU A 408 26.21 -13.60 -13.17
CA GLU A 408 27.48 -14.13 -13.68
C GLU A 408 27.44 -14.39 -15.19
N ARG A 409 26.32 -14.91 -15.70
CA ARG A 409 26.18 -15.27 -17.12
C ARG A 409 25.69 -14.14 -18.00
N ASP A 410 24.72 -13.37 -17.50
CA ASP A 410 23.94 -12.46 -18.33
C ASP A 410 24.06 -11.00 -17.87
N GLY A 411 24.74 -10.71 -16.76
CA GLY A 411 24.81 -9.34 -16.21
C GLY A 411 23.46 -8.83 -15.69
N ILE A 412 22.56 -9.73 -15.28
CA ILE A 412 21.23 -9.40 -14.78
C ILE A 412 21.24 -9.37 -13.24
N LEU A 413 20.91 -8.22 -12.67
CA LEU A 413 20.74 -7.99 -11.24
C LEU A 413 19.31 -8.30 -10.83
N MET A 414 19.10 -9.41 -10.13
CA MET A 414 17.79 -9.80 -9.63
C MET A 414 17.66 -9.51 -8.13
N THR A 415 16.64 -8.74 -7.75
CA THR A 415 16.33 -8.36 -6.35
C THR A 415 14.88 -8.63 -5.99
N ALA A 416 14.62 -8.85 -4.71
CA ALA A 416 13.28 -8.86 -4.14
C ALA A 416 13.12 -7.61 -3.26
N VAL A 417 12.01 -6.88 -3.37
CA VAL A 417 11.86 -5.58 -2.73
C VAL A 417 10.56 -5.46 -1.95
N ASP A 418 10.64 -5.13 -0.67
CA ASP A 418 9.51 -4.69 0.16
C ASP A 418 9.17 -3.22 -0.11
N THR A 419 7.91 -2.94 -0.41
CA THR A 419 7.42 -1.57 -0.66
C THR A 419 7.21 -0.75 0.62
N GLY A 420 7.34 -1.38 1.79
CA GLY A 420 6.95 -0.79 3.06
C GLY A 420 5.43 -0.71 3.24
N TRP A 421 5.00 -0.18 4.37
CA TRP A 421 3.59 -0.13 4.73
C TRP A 421 2.95 1.14 4.17
N ILE A 422 2.30 0.98 3.03
CA ILE A 422 1.67 2.06 2.26
C ILE A 422 0.14 1.97 2.19
N THR A 423 -0.44 0.76 2.36
CA THR A 423 -1.89 0.52 2.27
C THR A 423 -2.39 -0.29 3.47
N ASP A 424 -3.69 -0.16 3.77
CA ASP A 424 -4.37 -0.96 4.78
C ASP A 424 -5.35 -1.95 4.14
N GLU A 425 -4.98 -3.23 4.17
CA GLU A 425 -5.75 -4.35 3.61
C GLU A 425 -6.71 -5.00 4.63
N ARG A 426 -6.77 -4.49 5.87
CA ARG A 426 -7.68 -5.00 6.90
C ARG A 426 -9.15 -4.86 6.46
N PRO A 427 -10.04 -5.74 6.95
CA PRO A 427 -11.48 -5.64 6.67
C PRO A 427 -12.06 -4.27 7.03
N HIS A 428 -13.10 -3.87 6.30
CA HIS A 428 -13.62 -2.51 6.30
C HIS A 428 -13.95 -1.97 7.70
N PRO A 429 -14.65 -2.69 8.60
CA PRO A 429 -14.96 -2.17 9.93
C PRO A 429 -13.71 -1.90 10.78
N THR A 430 -12.67 -2.72 10.61
CA THR A 430 -11.41 -2.54 11.33
C THR A 430 -10.65 -1.34 10.77
N LYS A 431 -10.63 -1.18 9.45
CA LYS A 431 -10.01 -0.04 8.77
C LYS A 431 -10.64 1.28 9.20
N LEU A 432 -11.97 1.37 9.20
CA LEU A 432 -12.70 2.58 9.63
C LEU A 432 -12.42 2.94 11.09
N ARG A 433 -12.55 1.98 12.02
CA ARG A 433 -12.25 2.21 13.44
C ARG A 433 -10.84 2.75 13.66
N LEU A 434 -9.86 2.21 12.93
CA LEU A 434 -8.48 2.68 13.05
C LEU A 434 -8.28 4.07 12.44
N ALA A 435 -8.94 4.37 11.32
CA ALA A 435 -8.94 5.71 10.74
C ALA A 435 -9.57 6.74 11.70
N GLU A 436 -10.68 6.40 12.38
CA GLU A 436 -11.28 7.22 13.45
C GLU A 436 -10.34 7.43 14.64
N GLU A 437 -9.51 6.44 14.95
CA GLU A 437 -8.43 6.53 15.95
C GLU A 437 -7.21 7.35 15.45
N GLY A 438 -7.23 7.82 14.20
CA GLY A 438 -6.19 8.65 13.57
C GLY A 438 -5.04 7.85 12.95
N PHE A 439 -5.26 6.59 12.60
CA PHE A 439 -4.27 5.75 11.93
C PHE A 439 -4.18 6.09 10.43
N HIS A 440 -2.95 6.27 9.95
CA HIS A 440 -2.60 6.30 8.52
C HIS A 440 -1.39 5.38 8.28
N ALA A 441 -1.27 4.85 7.06
CA ALA A 441 -0.09 4.07 6.69
C ALA A 441 1.19 4.93 6.84
N PRO A 442 2.32 4.42 7.35
CA PRO A 442 3.53 5.23 7.57
C PRO A 442 4.12 5.91 6.33
N LEU A 443 3.89 5.32 5.16
CA LEU A 443 4.46 5.70 3.87
C LEU A 443 3.34 5.88 2.83
N ASP A 444 3.64 6.51 1.70
CA ASP A 444 2.70 6.69 0.57
C ASP A 444 3.11 5.90 -0.69
N LEU A 445 2.33 6.04 -1.76
CA LEU A 445 2.57 5.36 -3.04
C LEU A 445 3.91 5.74 -3.68
N VAL A 446 4.37 6.98 -3.50
CA VAL A 446 5.64 7.47 -4.07
C VAL A 446 6.82 6.87 -3.31
N ASP A 447 6.71 6.71 -1.99
CA ASP A 447 7.68 6.02 -1.14
C ASP A 447 7.78 4.53 -1.49
N GLY A 448 6.63 3.89 -1.77
CA GLY A 448 6.57 2.52 -2.25
C GLY A 448 7.26 2.36 -3.61
N ALA A 449 6.97 3.25 -4.56
CA ALA A 449 7.59 3.24 -5.88
C ALA A 449 9.10 3.50 -5.80
N ALA A 450 9.53 4.42 -4.93
CA ALA A 450 10.94 4.71 -4.71
C ALA A 450 11.74 3.50 -4.23
N ARG A 451 11.14 2.64 -3.37
CA ARG A 451 11.78 1.40 -2.91
C ARG A 451 11.98 0.41 -4.05
N VAL A 452 10.94 0.20 -4.87
CA VAL A 452 11.01 -0.69 -6.04
C VAL A 452 12.01 -0.18 -7.08
N TYR A 453 12.13 1.14 -7.22
CA TYR A 453 13.03 1.76 -8.18
C TYR A 453 14.50 1.82 -7.72
N ASP A 454 14.76 1.82 -6.41
CA ASP A 454 16.10 1.98 -5.82
C ASP A 454 17.18 1.02 -6.37
N PRO A 455 16.92 -0.29 -6.60
CA PRO A 455 17.92 -1.19 -7.14
C PRO A 455 18.43 -0.78 -8.54
N ILE A 456 17.55 -0.18 -9.34
CA ILE A 456 17.90 0.31 -10.68
C ILE A 456 18.79 1.54 -10.54
N VAL A 457 18.38 2.52 -9.73
CA VAL A 457 19.16 3.75 -9.49
C VAL A 457 20.55 3.44 -8.95
N ARG A 458 20.65 2.55 -7.95
CA ARG A 458 21.94 2.15 -7.36
C ARG A 458 22.79 1.36 -8.33
N GLY A 459 22.16 0.48 -9.10
CA GLY A 459 22.83 -0.25 -10.17
C GLY A 459 23.41 0.69 -11.22
N GLU A 460 22.67 1.66 -11.72
CA GLU A 460 23.21 2.62 -12.70
C GLU A 460 24.32 3.50 -12.08
N ALA A 461 24.28 3.74 -10.77
CA ALA A 461 25.37 4.38 -10.03
C ALA A 461 26.58 3.46 -9.72
N GLY A 462 26.56 2.20 -10.17
CA GLY A 462 27.67 1.25 -10.05
C GLY A 462 27.59 0.25 -8.89
N GLU A 463 26.49 0.23 -8.15
CA GLU A 463 26.28 -0.73 -7.05
C GLU A 463 25.43 -1.93 -7.49
N ASP A 464 26.06 -3.10 -7.59
CA ASP A 464 25.45 -4.32 -8.12
C ASP A 464 24.66 -5.11 -7.04
N LEU A 465 23.49 -4.59 -6.65
CA LEU A 465 22.56 -5.30 -5.75
C LEU A 465 21.91 -6.50 -6.45
N HIS A 466 22.10 -7.70 -5.90
CA HIS A 466 21.48 -8.92 -6.41
C HIS A 466 21.33 -9.95 -5.30
N GLY A 467 20.44 -10.92 -5.48
CA GLY A 467 20.30 -12.07 -4.57
C GLY A 467 19.98 -11.67 -3.13
N CYS A 468 19.23 -10.58 -2.95
CA CYS A 468 18.84 -10.06 -1.64
C CYS A 468 17.36 -9.67 -1.61
N PHE A 469 16.79 -9.71 -0.41
CA PHE A 469 15.51 -9.11 -0.08
C PHE A 469 15.78 -7.73 0.53
N LEU A 470 15.35 -6.67 -0.15
CA LEU A 470 15.54 -5.30 0.27
C LEU A 470 14.34 -4.85 1.08
N LYS A 471 14.59 -4.43 2.32
CA LYS A 471 13.63 -3.79 3.19
C LYS A 471 14.19 -2.46 3.66
N ASP A 472 13.42 -1.39 3.49
CA ASP A 472 13.87 -0.02 3.82
C ASP A 472 15.23 0.32 3.18
N TYR A 473 15.40 -0.01 1.90
CA TYR A 473 16.60 0.24 1.08
C TYR A 473 17.86 -0.53 1.49
N SER A 474 17.75 -1.51 2.41
CA SER A 474 18.86 -2.32 2.89
C SER A 474 18.57 -3.82 2.74
N PRO A 475 19.58 -4.66 2.49
CA PRO A 475 19.42 -6.11 2.58
C PRO A 475 18.87 -6.52 3.95
N SER A 476 17.87 -7.39 3.93
CA SER A 476 17.19 -7.95 5.09
C SER A 476 17.16 -9.46 4.98
N ASN A 477 16.91 -10.13 6.10
CA ASN A 477 16.76 -11.58 6.14
C ASN A 477 15.60 -12.04 5.24
N TRP A 478 15.75 -13.23 4.67
CA TRP A 478 14.73 -13.92 3.87
C TRP A 478 13.54 -14.43 4.68
#